data_AF-A0A141GNM8-F1
#
_entry.id   AF-A0A141GNM8-F1
#
_cell.length_a   1.000
_cell.length_b   1.000
_cell.length_c   1.000
_cell.angle_alpha   90.00
_cell.angle_beta   90.00
_cell.angle_gamma   90.00
#
_symmetry.space_group_name_H-M   'P 1'
#
loop_
_entity.id
_entity.type
_entity.pdbx_description
1 polymer ?
#
loop_
_entity_poly.entity_id
_entity_poly.type
_entity_poly.pdbx_seq_one_letter_code
_entity_poly.pdbx_strand_id
1 'polypeptide(L)' 'LEPLTLPAPGTFSRYESTRSGRRMEQSLGTIRANRTGTGLLL' A
#
# COMPACT_ATOMS: atom_id res chain seq x y z
N LEU A 1 16.31 10.13 -11.59
CA LEU A 1 14.92 9.75 -11.24
C LEU A 1 14.87 8.24 -11.37
N GLU A 2 14.65 7.52 -10.28
CA GLU A 2 14.42 6.08 -10.35
C GLU A 2 13.16 5.83 -11.19
N PRO A 3 13.16 4.85 -12.10
CA PRO A 3 12.02 4.55 -12.94
C PRO A 3 10.84 4.09 -12.09
N LEU A 4 9.65 4.62 -12.38
CA LEU A 4 8.42 4.21 -11.71
C LEU A 4 8.13 2.75 -12.06
N THR A 5 8.22 1.87 -11.05
CA THR A 5 7.90 0.46 -11.17
C THR A 5 6.50 0.21 -10.60
N LEU A 6 5.63 -0.38 -11.41
CA LEU A 6 4.30 -0.78 -10.95
C LEU A 6 4.42 -1.99 -10.01
N PRO A 7 3.71 -2.00 -8.88
CA PRO A 7 3.71 -3.14 -7.97
C PRO A 7 3.03 -4.35 -8.62
N ALA A 8 3.37 -5.56 -8.15
CA ALA A 8 2.70 -6.78 -8.59
C ALA A 8 1.20 -6.74 -8.23
N PRO A 9 0.32 -7.38 -9.02
CA PRO A 9 -1.09 -7.50 -8.69
C PRO A 9 -1.32 -8.01 -7.25
N GLY A 10 -2.26 -7.39 -6.53
CA GLY A 10 -2.53 -7.70 -5.12
C GLY A 10 -1.61 -7.00 -4.12
N THR A 11 -0.68 -6.16 -4.59
CA THR A 11 0.17 -5.30 -3.75
C THR A 11 0.04 -3.83 -4.14
N PHE A 12 0.48 -2.93 -3.26
CA PHE A 12 0.54 -1.49 -3.52
C PHE A 12 1.89 -0.92 -3.09
N SER A 13 2.34 0.11 -3.81
CA SER A 13 3.46 0.96 -3.39
C SER A 13 2.94 2.14 -2.58
N ARG A 14 3.55 2.40 -1.41
CA ARG A 14 3.28 3.57 -0.56
C ARG A 14 4.54 4.43 -0.51
N TYR A 15 4.37 5.72 -0.75
CA TYR A 15 5.43 6.72 -0.59
C TYR A 15 5.10 7.62 0.58
N GLU A 16 6.02 7.73 1.53
CA GLU A 16 5.80 8.51 2.73
C GLU A 16 6.83 9.64 2.86
N SER A 17 6.33 10.83 3.21
CA SER A 17 7.16 11.91 3.71
C SER A 17 6.69 12.30 5.11
N THR A 18 7.62 12.40 6.05
CA THR A 18 7.30 12.72 7.45
C THR A 18 7.97 14.01 7.87
N ARG A 19 7.37 14.69 8.84
CA ARG A 19 7.98 15.84 9.51
C ARG A 19 9.34 15.48 10.14
N SER A 20 9.51 14.23 10.61
CA SER A 20 10.76 13.74 11.19
C SER A 20 11.88 13.51 10.16
N GLY A 21 11.61 13.61 8.86
CA GLY A 21 12.64 13.65 7.83
C GLY A 21 12.52 12.57 6.74
N ARG A 22 11.49 11.71 6.75
CA ARG A 22 11.25 10.83 5.60
C ARG A 22 10.93 11.68 4.38
N ARG A 23 11.52 11.32 3.24
CA ARG A 23 11.32 12.01 1.96
C ARG A 23 11.05 10.99 0.88
N MET A 24 9.77 10.87 0.49
CA MET A 24 9.31 9.94 -0.53
C MET A 24 9.84 8.51 -0.31
N GLU A 25 9.87 8.06 0.95
CA GLU A 25 10.34 6.71 1.29
C GLU A 25 9.32 5.68 0.80
N GLN A 26 9.77 4.74 -0.01
CA GLN A 26 8.91 3.71 -0.60
C GLN A 26 8.77 2.50 0.33
N SER A 27 7.55 2.00 0.46
CA SER A 27 7.23 0.73 1.10
C SER A 27 6.18 -0.04 0.28
N LEU A 28 6.10 -1.36 0.48
CA LEU A 28 5.10 -2.23 -0.16
C LEU A 28 4.08 -2.71 0.87
N GLY A 29 2.83 -2.82 0.44
CA GLY A 29 1.78 -3.47 1.23
C GLY A 29 0.93 -4.43 0.39
N THR A 30 0.21 -5.33 1.06
CA THR A 30 -0.64 -6.34 0.41
C THR A 30 -2.11 -5.95 0.55
N ILE A 31 -2.85 -6.05 -0.55
CA ILE A 31 -4.30 -5.88 -0.55
C ILE A 31 -4.92 -7.18 -0.03
N ARG A 32 -5.63 -7.09 1.10
CA ARG A 32 -6.38 -8.23 1.64
C ARG A 32 -7.82 -8.14 1.16
N ALA A 33 -8.29 -9.18 0.47
CA ALA A 33 -9.72 -9.37 0.27
C ALA A 33 -10.30 -10.02 1.53
N ASN A 34 -11.21 -9.32 2.22
CA ASN A 34 -12.01 -9.95 3.27
C ASN A 34 -13.06 -10.84 2.59
N ARG A 35 -12.67 -12.08 2.27
CA ARG A 35 -13.60 -13.13 1.79
C ARG A 35 -14.33 -13.85 2.92
N THR A 36 -14.15 -13.43 4.16
CA THR A 36 -14.88 -13.94 5.32
C THR A 36 -16.23 -13.23 5.40
N GLY A 37 -17.15 -13.59 4.50
CA GLY A 37 -18.53 -13.14 4.55
C GLY A 37 -19.28 -13.79 5.70
N THR A 38 -19.20 -13.20 6.90
CA THR A 38 -20.37 -13.08 7.74
C THR A 38 -20.75 -11.61 7.61
N GLY A 39 -21.88 -11.34 6.94
CA GLY A 39 -22.25 -10.02 6.42
C GLY A 39 -22.01 -8.87 7.41
N LEU A 40 -21.66 -7.70 6.88
CA LEU A 40 -21.67 -6.45 7.62
C LEU A 40 -23.07 -6.29 8.24
N LEU A 41 -23.18 -6.44 9.56
CA LEU A 41 -24.37 -6.08 10.31
C LEU A 41 -24.44 -4.55 10.30
N LEU A 42 -25.29 -4.01 9.43
CA LEU A 42 -25.79 -2.63 9.46
C LEU A 42 -27.06 -2.57 10.31
#